data_AF-A0A7K0SEE2-F1
#
_entry.id   AF-A0A7K0SEE2-F1
#
_cell.length_a   1.000
_cell.length_b   1.000
_cell.length_c   1.000
_cell.angle_alpha   90.00
_cell.angle_beta   90.00
_cell.angle_gamma   90.00
#
_symmetry.space_group_name_H-M   'P 1'
#
loop_
_entity.id
_entity.type
_entity.pdbx_description
1 polymer ?
#
loop_
_entity_poly.entity_id
_entity_poly.type
_entity_poly.pdbx_seq_one_letter_code
_entity_poly.pdbx_strand_id
1 'polypeptide(L)'
;LPDISEAEMENALKSLQQLSCWPKYYDGSHRSLARLKDLASQLIGRFAQSVEVATQEKYGDGDLTRYNANLVVPRAQRVEVALLKSIAGHYVINAEASQVRYAEQQKLLTELVEAILESAPSALESFFLQDWQNAQTDQMRLRVVIDQVASLTDPGAKALHKRLVRPN
;
A
#
# COMPACT_ATOMS: atom_id res chain seq x y z
N LEU A 1 11.13 -11.24 -2.30
CA LEU A 1 12.44 -10.98 -2.95
C LEU A 1 12.70 -12.17 -3.86
N PRO A 2 13.22 -11.96 -5.07
CA PRO A 2 13.34 -13.02 -6.08
C PRO A 2 14.39 -14.10 -5.72
N ASP A 3 15.32 -13.79 -4.81
CA ASP A 3 16.49 -14.59 -4.45
C ASP A 3 16.37 -15.22 -3.04
N ILE A 4 15.17 -15.27 -2.44
CA ILE A 4 15.00 -15.91 -1.12
C ILE A 4 15.06 -17.42 -1.25
N SER A 5 15.93 -18.04 -0.47
CA SER A 5 15.95 -19.50 -0.30
C SER A 5 14.91 -19.98 0.71
N GLU A 6 14.52 -21.24 0.60
CA GLU A 6 13.64 -21.89 1.59
C GLU A 6 14.25 -21.89 2.99
N ALA A 7 15.56 -22.15 3.10
CA ALA A 7 16.28 -22.11 4.37
C ALA A 7 16.23 -20.71 5.04
N GLU A 8 16.37 -19.63 4.25
CA GLU A 8 16.20 -18.27 4.76
C GLU A 8 14.78 -18.02 5.30
N MET A 9 13.75 -18.53 4.61
CA MET A 9 12.36 -18.42 5.06
C MET A 9 12.09 -19.19 6.35
N GLU A 10 12.59 -20.43 6.44
CA GLU A 10 12.46 -21.22 7.66
C GLU A 10 13.15 -20.55 8.85
N ASN A 11 14.35 -20.02 8.63
CA ASN A 11 15.08 -19.31 9.66
C ASN A 11 14.35 -18.03 10.10
N ALA A 12 13.81 -17.26 9.15
CA ALA A 12 13.00 -16.09 9.44
C ALA A 12 11.75 -16.46 10.26
N LEU A 13 11.06 -17.55 9.92
CA LEU A 13 9.90 -18.02 10.69
C LEU A 13 10.31 -18.41 12.12
N LYS A 14 11.39 -19.18 12.27
CA LYS A 14 11.92 -19.60 13.58
C LYS A 14 12.30 -18.38 14.43
N SER A 15 13.00 -17.40 13.86
CA SER A 15 13.38 -16.17 14.55
C SER A 15 12.16 -15.35 15.01
N LEU A 16 11.13 -15.25 14.18
CA LEU A 16 9.89 -14.58 14.55
C LEU A 16 9.13 -15.32 15.66
N GLN A 17 9.05 -16.65 15.60
CA GLN A 17 8.38 -17.49 16.60
C GLN A 17 9.08 -17.49 17.97
N GLN A 18 10.37 -17.17 18.01
CA GLN A 18 11.15 -17.05 19.24
C GLN A 18 10.93 -15.71 19.95
N LEU A 19 10.29 -14.73 19.31
CA LEU A 19 9.97 -13.45 19.95
C LEU A 19 9.02 -13.70 21.13
N SER A 20 9.30 -13.06 22.27
CA SER A 20 8.46 -13.18 23.48
C SER A 20 7.02 -12.72 23.24
N CYS A 21 6.81 -11.79 22.31
CA CYS A 21 5.52 -11.26 21.90
C CYS A 21 4.81 -12.09 20.83
N TRP A 22 5.44 -13.16 20.32
CA TRP A 22 4.83 -14.01 19.30
C TRP A 22 3.58 -14.73 19.86
N PRO A 23 2.40 -14.59 19.22
CA PRO A 23 1.18 -15.22 19.69
C PRO A 23 1.29 -16.75 19.66
N LYS A 24 0.98 -17.38 20.80
CA LYS A 24 0.93 -18.85 20.92
C LYS A 24 -0.47 -19.42 20.67
N TYR A 25 -1.49 -18.57 20.81
CA TYR A 25 -2.90 -18.92 20.59
C TYR A 25 -3.67 -17.71 20.10
N TYR A 26 -4.77 -17.98 19.40
CA TYR A 26 -5.72 -16.98 18.95
C TYR A 26 -7.14 -17.55 19.07
N ASP A 27 -7.98 -16.90 19.86
CA ASP A 27 -9.37 -17.29 20.14
C ASP A 27 -10.39 -16.21 19.76
N GLY A 28 -9.95 -15.15 19.07
CA GLY A 28 -10.80 -14.01 18.70
C GLY A 28 -11.20 -13.08 19.84
N SER A 29 -10.78 -13.34 21.08
CA SER A 29 -11.08 -12.47 22.21
C SER A 29 -10.38 -11.11 22.09
N HIS A 30 -10.89 -10.10 22.81
CA HIS A 30 -10.23 -8.80 22.93
C HIS A 30 -8.77 -8.91 23.41
N ARG A 31 -8.47 -9.89 24.27
CA ARG A 31 -7.11 -10.15 24.74
C ARG A 31 -6.20 -10.64 23.60
N SER A 32 -6.70 -11.55 22.77
CA SER A 32 -5.97 -12.05 21.60
C SER A 32 -5.73 -10.93 20.58
N LEU A 33 -6.72 -10.07 20.34
CA LEU A 33 -6.57 -8.89 19.49
C LEU A 33 -5.55 -7.88 20.04
N ALA A 34 -5.57 -7.62 21.36
CA ALA A 34 -4.60 -6.74 22.01
C ALA A 34 -3.16 -7.26 21.86
N ARG A 35 -2.94 -8.58 21.94
CA ARG A 35 -1.64 -9.19 21.68
C ARG A 35 -1.18 -9.09 20.23
N LEU A 36 -2.09 -9.24 19.27
CA LEU A 36 -1.75 -9.03 17.86
C LEU A 36 -1.34 -7.57 17.59
N LYS A 37 -2.03 -6.61 18.22
CA LYS A 37 -1.65 -5.20 18.17
C LYS A 37 -0.28 -4.98 18.82
N ASP A 38 -0.02 -5.58 19.98
CA ASP A 38 1.28 -5.50 20.65
C ASP A 38 2.41 -6.08 19.80
N LEU A 39 2.22 -7.28 19.23
CA LEU A 39 3.14 -7.89 18.28
C LEU A 39 3.46 -6.94 17.12
N ALA A 40 2.45 -6.33 16.50
CA ALA A 40 2.66 -5.41 15.39
C ALA A 40 3.52 -4.20 15.82
N SER A 41 3.26 -3.61 16.98
CA SER A 41 4.07 -2.52 17.54
C SER A 41 5.53 -2.95 17.79
N GLN A 42 5.74 -4.12 18.38
CA GLN A 42 7.08 -4.62 18.67
C GLN A 42 7.87 -4.96 17.40
N LEU A 43 7.21 -5.52 16.38
CA LEU A 43 7.84 -5.78 15.09
C LEU A 43 8.26 -4.49 14.38
N ILE A 44 7.44 -3.43 14.42
CA ILE A 44 7.80 -2.12 13.87
C ILE A 44 9.07 -1.60 14.54
N GLY A 45 9.11 -1.59 15.88
CA GLY A 45 10.28 -1.15 16.64
C GLY A 45 11.53 -1.97 16.31
N ARG A 46 11.41 -3.30 16.31
CA ARG A 46 12.51 -4.22 15.99
C ARG A 46 13.07 -4.01 14.58
N PHE A 47 12.21 -3.83 13.58
CA PHE A 47 12.66 -3.59 12.21
C PHE A 47 13.29 -2.20 12.05
N ALA A 48 12.69 -1.16 12.63
CA ALA A 48 13.25 0.18 12.59
C ALA A 48 14.63 0.23 13.26
N GLN A 49 14.77 -0.35 14.46
CA GLN A 49 16.04 -0.40 15.19
C GLN A 49 17.11 -1.15 14.40
N SER A 50 16.76 -2.30 13.81
CA SER A 50 17.73 -3.08 13.03
C SER A 50 18.24 -2.33 11.80
N VAL A 51 17.38 -1.52 11.18
CA VAL A 51 17.74 -0.69 10.04
C VAL A 51 18.61 0.50 10.48
N GLU A 52 18.26 1.13 11.60
CA GLU A 52 19.03 2.22 12.19
C GLU A 52 20.47 1.76 12.50
N VAL A 53 20.60 0.68 13.29
CA VAL A 53 21.91 0.13 13.69
C VAL A 53 22.75 -0.22 12.46
N ALA A 54 22.19 -0.95 11.50
CA ALA A 54 22.95 -1.35 10.31
C ALA A 54 23.32 -0.15 9.41
N THR A 55 22.54 0.92 9.44
CA THR A 55 22.86 2.15 8.71
C THR A 55 23.99 2.90 9.42
N GLN A 56 23.93 3.04 10.74
CA GLN A 56 24.99 3.64 11.56
C GLN A 56 26.29 2.85 11.47
N GLU A 57 26.25 1.52 11.54
CA GLU A 57 27.44 0.66 11.38
C GLU A 57 28.14 0.89 10.03
N LYS A 58 27.39 1.20 8.97
CA LYS A 58 27.95 1.43 7.63
C LYS A 58 28.48 2.84 7.42
N TYR A 59 27.80 3.86 7.94
CA TYR A 59 28.07 5.28 7.63
C TYR A 59 28.62 6.09 8.82
N GLY A 60 28.66 5.51 10.02
CA GLY A 60 29.06 6.16 11.27
C GLY A 60 27.96 7.01 11.91
N ASP A 61 28.35 7.74 12.96
CA ASP A 61 27.45 8.54 13.82
C ASP A 61 27.22 9.98 13.32
N GLY A 62 27.61 10.29 12.08
CA GLY A 62 27.44 11.60 11.48
C GLY A 62 26.01 11.88 11.01
N ASP A 63 25.78 13.04 10.38
CA ASP A 63 24.46 13.39 9.84
C ASP A 63 24.06 12.47 8.67
N LEU A 64 23.20 11.50 8.98
CA LEU A 64 22.64 10.53 8.01
C LEU A 64 21.46 11.16 7.25
N THR A 65 21.77 11.98 6.26
CA THR A 65 20.77 12.66 5.42
C THR A 65 20.57 11.97 4.06
N ARG A 66 19.54 12.40 3.32
CA ARG A 66 19.18 11.89 1.98
C ARG A 66 20.36 11.80 1.00
N TYR A 67 21.31 12.72 1.09
CA TYR A 67 22.45 12.80 0.17
C TYR A 67 23.75 12.25 0.76
N ASN A 68 23.76 11.91 2.05
CA ASN A 68 24.96 11.50 2.77
C ASN A 68 24.89 10.04 3.24
N ALA A 69 23.70 9.42 3.23
CA ALA A 69 23.52 8.02 3.59
C ALA A 69 22.36 7.39 2.80
N ASN A 70 22.45 6.08 2.60
CA ASN A 70 21.33 5.26 2.13
C ASN A 70 20.90 4.31 3.24
N LEU A 71 19.60 4.11 3.40
CA LEU A 71 19.04 3.20 4.38
C LEU A 71 19.57 1.76 4.16
N VAL A 72 20.20 1.17 5.18
CA VAL A 72 20.68 -0.21 5.14
C VAL A 72 19.64 -1.11 5.80
N VAL A 73 18.95 -1.91 5.00
CA VAL A 73 18.02 -2.93 5.51
C VAL A 73 18.72 -4.29 5.47
N PRO A 74 19.07 -4.89 6.62
CA PRO A 74 19.80 -6.15 6.60
C PRO A 74 18.97 -7.28 6.00
N ARG A 75 19.66 -8.28 5.43
CA ARG A 75 19.02 -9.37 4.69
C ARG A 75 18.00 -10.11 5.55
N ALA A 76 18.34 -10.46 6.79
CA ALA A 76 17.45 -11.19 7.69
C ALA A 76 16.08 -10.50 7.85
N GLN A 77 16.07 -9.18 8.13
CA GLN A 77 14.83 -8.41 8.28
C GLN A 77 14.07 -8.26 6.96
N ARG A 78 14.77 -8.16 5.82
CA ARG A 78 14.11 -8.19 4.51
C ARG A 78 13.37 -9.52 4.28
N VAL A 79 13.96 -10.64 4.70
CA VAL A 79 13.33 -11.97 4.58
C VAL A 79 12.14 -12.08 5.53
N GLU A 80 12.27 -11.68 6.79
CA GLU A 80 11.16 -11.69 7.76
C GLU A 80 9.97 -10.83 7.29
N VAL A 81 10.22 -9.62 6.78
CA VAL A 81 9.17 -8.76 6.21
C VAL A 81 8.57 -9.39 4.95
N ALA A 82 9.38 -10.03 4.09
CA ALA A 82 8.87 -10.73 2.93
C ALA A 82 7.96 -11.91 3.31
N LEU A 83 8.30 -12.65 4.38
CA LEU A 83 7.47 -13.71 4.94
C LEU A 83 6.15 -13.17 5.49
N LEU A 84 6.18 -12.12 6.31
CA LEU A 84 4.94 -11.52 6.85
C LEU A 84 4.05 -10.96 5.72
N LYS A 85 4.66 -10.35 4.70
CA LYS A 85 3.95 -9.89 3.51
C LYS A 85 3.39 -11.03 2.66
N SER A 86 4.04 -12.20 2.61
CA SER A 86 3.51 -13.33 1.84
C SER A 86 2.24 -13.90 2.49
N ILE A 87 2.15 -13.89 3.82
CA ILE A 87 0.93 -14.26 4.56
C ILE A 87 -0.22 -13.30 4.20
N ALA A 88 0.01 -11.99 4.28
CA ALA A 88 -0.99 -11.00 3.87
C ALA A 88 -1.33 -11.09 2.38
N GLY A 89 -0.32 -11.35 1.56
CA GLY A 89 -0.44 -11.60 0.12
C GLY A 89 -1.39 -12.75 -0.17
N HIS A 90 -1.22 -13.89 0.51
CA HIS A 90 -2.02 -15.08 0.31
C HIS A 90 -3.44 -14.93 0.87
N TYR A 91 -3.58 -14.56 2.15
CA TYR A 91 -4.87 -14.61 2.84
C TYR A 91 -5.74 -13.36 2.69
N VAL A 92 -5.16 -12.22 2.28
CA VAL A 92 -5.90 -10.95 2.17
C VAL A 92 -5.91 -10.46 0.74
N ILE A 93 -4.74 -10.28 0.13
CA ILE A 93 -4.65 -9.64 -1.19
C ILE A 93 -5.14 -10.59 -2.28
N ASN A 94 -4.65 -11.84 -2.30
CA ASN A 94 -4.97 -12.85 -3.31
C ASN A 94 -6.17 -13.73 -2.96
N ALA A 95 -6.88 -13.43 -1.87
CA ALA A 95 -8.13 -14.10 -1.55
C ALA A 95 -9.17 -13.84 -2.65
N GLU A 96 -9.97 -14.85 -2.99
CA GLU A 96 -10.97 -14.78 -4.07
C GLU A 96 -11.91 -13.58 -3.92
N ALA A 97 -12.47 -13.38 -2.71
CA ALA A 97 -13.33 -12.24 -2.42
C ALA A 97 -12.64 -10.88 -2.59
N SER A 98 -11.31 -10.82 -2.39
CA SER A 98 -10.53 -9.61 -2.67
C SER A 98 -10.35 -9.37 -4.16
N GLN A 99 -10.07 -10.43 -4.94
CA GLN A 99 -9.92 -10.32 -6.39
C GLN A 99 -11.22 -9.88 -7.06
N VAL A 100 -12.37 -10.41 -6.64
CA VAL A 100 -13.69 -9.97 -7.13
C VAL A 100 -13.89 -8.47 -6.86
N ARG A 101 -13.65 -8.03 -5.62
CA ARG A 101 -13.77 -6.62 -5.23
C ARG A 101 -12.83 -5.71 -6.02
N TYR A 102 -11.58 -6.12 -6.24
CA TYR A 102 -10.61 -5.34 -7.02
C TYR A 102 -11.03 -5.20 -8.48
N ALA A 103 -11.56 -6.26 -9.09
CA ALA A 103 -12.08 -6.21 -10.45
C ALA A 103 -13.27 -5.23 -10.58
N GLU A 104 -14.18 -5.23 -9.60
CA GLU A 104 -15.29 -4.27 -9.54
C GLU A 104 -14.81 -2.82 -9.38
N GLN A 105 -13.82 -2.60 -8.50
CA GLN A 105 -13.22 -1.28 -8.28
C GLN A 105 -12.48 -0.78 -9.52
N GLN A 106 -11.73 -1.64 -10.20
CA GLN A 106 -11.05 -1.28 -11.45
C GLN A 106 -12.06 -0.92 -12.53
N LYS A 107 -13.13 -1.70 -12.69
CA LYS A 107 -14.21 -1.39 -13.62
C LYS A 107 -14.84 -0.03 -13.32
N LEU A 108 -15.15 0.24 -12.05
CA LEU A 108 -15.70 1.53 -11.62
C LEU A 108 -14.79 2.69 -12.00
N LEU A 109 -13.48 2.59 -11.72
CA LEU A 109 -12.52 3.64 -12.05
C LEU A 109 -12.39 3.86 -13.56
N THR A 110 -12.38 2.80 -14.36
CA THR A 110 -12.36 2.89 -15.82
C THR A 110 -13.59 3.62 -16.35
N GLU A 111 -14.79 3.16 -15.96
CA GLU A 111 -16.06 3.77 -16.38
C GLU A 111 -16.15 5.24 -15.93
N LEU A 112 -15.61 5.58 -14.75
CA LEU A 112 -15.59 6.94 -14.24
C LEU A 112 -14.67 7.86 -15.07
N VAL A 113 -13.47 7.40 -15.41
CA VAL A 113 -12.54 8.14 -16.28
C VAL A 113 -13.17 8.40 -17.64
N GLU A 114 -13.77 7.37 -18.24
CA GLU A 114 -14.47 7.48 -19.54
C GLU A 114 -15.61 8.51 -19.47
N ALA A 115 -16.50 8.39 -18.49
CA ALA A 115 -17.65 9.28 -18.37
C ALA A 115 -17.29 10.75 -18.10
N ILE A 116 -16.24 11.01 -17.29
CA ILE A 116 -15.75 12.37 -17.06
C ILE A 116 -15.14 12.92 -18.35
N LEU A 117 -14.36 12.12 -19.08
CA LEU A 117 -13.73 12.53 -20.33
C LEU A 117 -14.78 12.88 -21.40
N GLU A 118 -15.83 12.06 -21.55
CA GLU A 118 -16.94 12.29 -22.47
C GLU A 118 -17.78 13.53 -22.11
N SER A 119 -17.94 13.79 -20.80
CA SER A 119 -18.75 14.89 -20.29
C SER A 119 -17.94 16.17 -20.03
N ALA A 120 -16.64 16.17 -20.30
CA ALA A 120 -15.77 17.31 -20.05
C ALA A 120 -16.14 18.50 -20.97
N PRO A 121 -16.05 19.74 -20.47
CA PRO A 121 -15.58 20.14 -19.14
C PRO A 121 -16.66 20.09 -18.04
N SER A 122 -17.92 19.76 -18.36
CA SER A 122 -19.05 19.90 -17.41
C SER A 122 -18.97 18.97 -16.20
N ALA A 123 -18.32 17.82 -16.34
CA ALA A 123 -18.08 16.87 -15.26
C ALA A 123 -16.78 17.14 -14.47
N LEU A 124 -15.98 18.13 -14.87
CA LEU A 124 -14.76 18.50 -14.16
C LEU A 124 -15.08 19.42 -12.98
N GLU A 125 -14.38 19.22 -11.87
CA GLU A 125 -14.39 20.18 -10.77
C GLU A 125 -13.65 21.46 -11.19
N SER A 126 -14.07 22.59 -10.61
CA SER A 126 -13.55 23.90 -10.99
C SER A 126 -12.03 24.00 -10.90
N PHE A 127 -11.42 23.28 -9.96
CA PHE A 127 -9.97 23.19 -9.80
C PHE A 127 -9.25 22.69 -11.06
N PHE A 128 -9.85 21.76 -11.82
CA PHE A 128 -9.25 21.14 -13.00
C PHE A 128 -9.56 21.85 -14.31
N LEU A 129 -10.47 22.84 -14.31
CA LEU A 129 -10.90 23.51 -15.55
C LEU A 129 -9.77 24.29 -16.23
N GLN A 130 -8.88 24.90 -15.47
CA GLN A 130 -7.75 25.65 -16.03
C GLN A 130 -6.76 24.71 -16.72
N ASP A 131 -6.41 23.60 -16.10
CA ASP A 131 -5.51 22.61 -16.67
C ASP A 131 -6.14 21.92 -17.89
N TRP A 132 -7.45 21.68 -17.87
CA TRP A 132 -8.21 21.20 -19.03
C TRP A 132 -8.15 22.18 -20.21
N GLN A 133 -8.32 23.48 -19.97
CA GLN A 133 -8.22 24.51 -21.01
C GLN A 133 -6.81 24.63 -21.59
N ASN A 134 -5.78 24.43 -20.76
CA ASN A 134 -4.38 24.45 -21.16
C ASN A 134 -3.94 23.16 -21.88
N ALA A 135 -4.73 22.08 -21.80
CA ALA A 135 -4.41 20.79 -22.41
C ALA A 135 -4.51 20.84 -23.94
N GLN A 136 -3.37 20.68 -24.61
CA GLN A 136 -3.26 20.76 -26.07
C GLN A 136 -3.37 19.41 -26.78
N THR A 137 -3.32 18.31 -26.03
CA THR A 137 -3.38 16.95 -26.56
C THR A 137 -4.36 16.10 -25.78
N ASP A 138 -4.83 15.01 -26.38
CA ASP A 138 -5.73 14.07 -25.72
C ASP A 138 -5.05 13.37 -24.52
N GLN A 139 -3.74 13.17 -24.58
CA GLN A 139 -2.98 12.66 -23.43
C GLN A 139 -2.98 13.65 -22.26
N MET A 140 -2.83 14.95 -22.53
CA MET A 140 -2.92 15.98 -21.49
C MET A 140 -4.33 16.06 -20.91
N ARG A 141 -5.37 15.97 -21.76
CA ARG A 141 -6.77 15.94 -21.32
C ARG A 141 -7.08 14.73 -20.45
N LEU A 142 -6.64 13.54 -20.88
CA LEU A 142 -6.76 12.32 -20.09
C LEU A 142 -6.04 12.44 -18.75
N ARG A 143 -4.86 13.07 -18.71
CA ARG A 143 -4.14 13.29 -17.46
C ARG A 143 -4.94 14.14 -16.47
N VAL A 144 -5.56 15.23 -16.94
CA VAL A 144 -6.43 16.08 -16.09
C VAL A 144 -7.59 15.27 -15.50
N VAL A 145 -8.22 14.43 -16.30
CA VAL A 145 -9.30 13.53 -15.83
C VAL A 145 -8.78 12.53 -14.80
N ILE A 146 -7.62 11.91 -15.05
CA ILE A 146 -6.99 10.97 -14.10
C ILE A 146 -6.68 11.66 -12.77
N ASP A 147 -6.15 12.89 -12.80
CA ASP A 147 -5.82 13.64 -11.60
C ASP A 147 -7.08 13.99 -10.78
N GLN A 148 -8.20 14.32 -11.44
CA GLN A 148 -9.48 14.47 -10.76
C GLN A 148 -9.92 13.16 -10.11
N VAL A 149 -9.95 12.05 -10.85
CA VAL A 149 -10.36 10.75 -10.30
C VAL A 149 -9.46 10.34 -9.14
N ALA A 150 -8.15 10.60 -9.20
CA ALA A 150 -7.19 10.30 -8.16
C ALA A 150 -7.37 11.16 -6.89
N SER A 151 -7.97 12.35 -6.99
CA SER A 151 -8.29 13.20 -5.83
C SER A 151 -9.55 12.77 -5.08
N LEU A 152 -10.36 11.87 -5.64
CA LEU A 152 -11.60 11.43 -5.02
C LEU A 152 -11.35 10.45 -3.87
N THR A 153 -12.16 10.57 -2.84
CA THR A 153 -12.30 9.53 -1.82
C THR A 153 -13.12 8.35 -2.36
N ASP A 154 -12.99 7.17 -1.77
CA ASP A 154 -13.80 6.00 -2.17
C ASP A 154 -15.31 6.28 -2.22
N PRO A 155 -15.94 6.94 -1.22
CA PRO A 155 -17.36 7.31 -1.32
C PRO A 155 -17.62 8.34 -2.43
N GLY A 156 -16.71 9.30 -2.62
CA GLY A 156 -16.80 10.32 -3.67
C GLY A 156 -16.77 9.72 -5.08
N ALA A 157 -15.84 8.81 -5.34
CA ALA A 157 -15.74 8.09 -6.61
C ALA A 157 -17.03 7.31 -6.91
N LYS A 158 -17.57 6.59 -5.92
CA LYS A 158 -18.84 5.85 -6.07
C LYS A 158 -20.03 6.78 -6.34
N ALA A 159 -20.12 7.90 -5.62
CA ALA A 159 -21.21 8.85 -5.79
C ALA A 159 -21.16 9.52 -7.17
N LEU A 160 -19.97 9.91 -7.62
CA LEU A 160 -19.77 10.52 -8.93
C LEU A 160 -20.02 9.51 -10.06
N HIS A 161 -19.51 8.29 -9.93
CA HIS A 161 -19.78 7.20 -10.87
C HIS A 161 -21.28 6.92 -11.01
N LYS A 162 -22.01 6.83 -9.90
CA LYS A 162 -23.47 6.69 -9.93
C LYS A 162 -24.12 7.84 -10.70
N ARG A 163 -23.70 9.09 -10.45
CA ARG A 163 -24.27 10.26 -11.13
C ARG A 163 -24.03 10.28 -12.64
N LEU A 164 -22.84 9.86 -13.08
CA LEU A 164 -22.41 10.01 -14.48
C LEU A 164 -22.66 8.76 -15.34
N VAL A 165 -22.47 7.56 -14.79
CA VAL A 165 -22.50 6.28 -15.54
C VAL A 165 -23.84 5.57 -15.38
N ARG A 166 -24.50 5.73 -14.23
CA ARG A 166 -25.81 5.12 -13.96
C ARG A 166 -26.82 6.18 -13.50
N PRO A 167 -27.21 7.11 -14.39
CA PRO A 167 -28.25 8.06 -14.07
C PRO A 167 -29.57 7.30 -13.81
N ASN A 168 -29.87 7.15 -12.51
CA ASN A 168 -30.94 6.39 -11.83
C ASN A 168 -30.50 5.05 -11.21
#